data_AF-A0A956R9G7-F1
#
_entry.id   AF-A0A956R9G7-F1
#
_cell.length_a   1.000
_cell.length_b   1.000
_cell.length_c   1.000
_cell.angle_alpha   90.00
_cell.angle_beta   90.00
_cell.angle_gamma   90.00
#
_symmetry.space_group_name_H-M   'P 1'
#
loop_
_entity.id
_entity.type
_entity.pdbx_description
1 polymer ?
#
loop_
_entity_poly.entity_id
_entity_poly.type
_entity_poly.pdbx_seq_one_letter_code
_entity_poly.pdbx_strand_id
1 'polypeptide(L)'
;MAGPSRARVVLAFVYVALIVGLLVLDVDPEQGRAWLLESGAWGLLAYVVAFTLLQPVGMASHLFVVTAALVWSPWVALMASWVGALGAGTVAFGFARYVGREWVQRRMPPKLRGWDERLAAR
;
A
#
# COMPACT_ATOMS: atom_id res chain seq x y z
N MET A 1 -30.55 6.61 -5.12
CA MET A 1 -29.44 5.64 -5.05
C MET A 1 -28.36 6.10 -6.04
N ALA A 2 -27.32 6.80 -5.57
CA ALA A 2 -26.28 7.31 -6.46
C ALA A 2 -25.27 6.19 -6.76
N GLY A 3 -25.22 5.74 -8.02
CA GLY A 3 -24.27 4.72 -8.48
C GLY A 3 -22.81 5.14 -8.24
N PRO A 4 -21.87 4.18 -8.19
CA PRO A 4 -20.46 4.49 -8.01
C PRO A 4 -20.00 5.45 -9.12
N SER A 5 -19.28 6.52 -8.73
CA SER A 5 -18.71 7.46 -9.70
C SER A 5 -17.78 6.69 -10.65
N ARG A 6 -17.80 7.03 -11.94
CA ARG A 6 -17.00 6.34 -12.98
C ARG A 6 -15.54 6.13 -12.57
N ALA A 7 -14.96 7.10 -11.85
CA ALA A 7 -13.62 7.02 -11.27
C ALA A 7 -13.43 5.85 -10.29
N ARG A 8 -14.41 5.54 -9.44
CA ARG A 8 -14.34 4.40 -8.49
C ARG A 8 -14.39 3.06 -9.19
N VAL A 9 -15.17 2.95 -10.26
CA VAL A 9 -15.25 1.74 -11.08
C VAL A 9 -13.93 1.53 -11.82
N VAL A 10 -13.35 2.59 -12.39
CA VAL A 10 -12.03 2.53 -13.03
C VAL A 10 -10.95 2.16 -12.02
N LEU A 11 -10.93 2.76 -10.83
CA LEU A 11 -9.96 2.43 -9.78
C LEU A 11 -10.08 0.97 -9.33
N ALA A 12 -11.30 0.49 -9.13
CA ALA A 12 -11.56 -0.90 -8.77
C ALA A 12 -11.13 -1.86 -9.88
N PHE A 13 -11.36 -1.50 -11.15
CA PHE A 13 -10.95 -2.31 -12.29
C PHE A 13 -9.42 -2.35 -12.45
N VAL A 14 -8.74 -1.21 -12.29
CA VAL A 14 -7.27 -1.14 -12.27
C VAL A 14 -6.71 -1.97 -11.11
N TYR A 15 -7.30 -1.86 -9.93
CA TYR A 15 -6.88 -2.63 -8.76
C TYR A 15 -7.04 -4.15 -8.97
N VAL A 16 -8.19 -4.58 -9.49
CA VAL A 16 -8.43 -5.98 -9.84
C VAL A 16 -7.48 -6.44 -10.94
N ALA A 17 -7.24 -5.63 -11.97
CA ALA A 17 -6.30 -5.95 -13.04
C ALA A 17 -4.85 -6.05 -12.53
N LEU A 18 -4.47 -5.24 -11.53
CA LEU A 18 -3.14 -5.27 -10.93
C LEU A 18 -2.97 -6.51 -10.04
N ILE A 19 -3.99 -6.90 -9.26
CA ILE A 19 -3.99 -8.14 -8.48
C ILE A 19 -4.00 -9.37 -9.39
N VAL A 20 -4.88 -9.41 -10.39
CA VAL A 20 -4.96 -10.52 -11.36
C VAL A 20 -3.67 -10.60 -12.15
N GLY A 21 -3.11 -9.46 -12.58
CA GLY A 21 -1.79 -9.40 -13.21
C GLY A 21 -0.72 -10.02 -12.30
N LEU A 22 -0.69 -9.65 -11.03
CA LEU A 22 0.26 -10.22 -10.06
C LEU A 22 0.07 -11.74 -9.82
N LEU A 23 -1.17 -12.24 -9.88
CA LEU A 23 -1.50 -13.64 -9.65
C LEU A 23 -1.32 -14.52 -10.90
N VAL A 24 -1.42 -13.93 -12.10
CA VAL A 24 -1.36 -14.63 -13.40
C VAL A 24 0.01 -14.48 -14.06
N LEU A 25 0.79 -13.46 -13.71
CA LEU A 25 2.19 -13.38 -14.12
C LEU A 25 2.94 -14.56 -13.49
N ASP A 26 3.38 -15.48 -14.33
CA ASP A 26 4.38 -16.50 -14.01
C ASP A 26 5.73 -15.80 -13.82
N VAL A 27 5.83 -15.00 -12.75
CA VAL A 27 7.06 -14.31 -12.38
C VAL A 27 7.95 -15.33 -11.71
N ASP A 28 9.00 -15.74 -12.42
CA ASP A 28 10.07 -16.53 -11.82
C ASP A 28 10.64 -15.76 -10.60
N PRO A 29 10.44 -16.26 -9.36
CA PRO A 29 10.88 -15.57 -8.15
C PRO A 29 12.40 -15.35 -8.13
N GLU A 30 13.17 -16.25 -8.74
CA GLU A 30 14.62 -16.14 -8.83
C GLU A 30 15.02 -14.99 -9.75
N GLN A 31 14.31 -14.82 -10.87
CA GLN A 31 14.56 -13.75 -11.82
C GLN A 31 14.19 -12.38 -11.24
N GLY A 32 13.09 -12.29 -10.49
CA GLY A 32 12.71 -11.08 -9.76
C GLY A 32 13.70 -10.73 -8.65
N ARG A 33 14.19 -11.73 -7.91
CA ARG A 33 15.22 -11.57 -6.88
C ARG A 33 16.54 -11.12 -7.49
N ALA A 34 16.99 -11.74 -8.57
CA ALA A 34 18.20 -11.34 -9.29
C ALA A 34 18.11 -9.88 -9.75
N TRP A 35 17.01 -9.48 -10.38
CA TRP A 35 16.80 -8.10 -10.82
C TRP A 35 16.86 -7.10 -9.65
N LEU A 36 16.24 -7.42 -8.51
CA LEU A 36 16.29 -6.57 -7.31
C LEU A 36 17.70 -6.42 -6.74
N LEU A 37 18.49 -7.50 -6.74
CA LEU A 37 19.86 -7.49 -6.22
C LEU A 37 20.83 -6.79 -7.19
N GLU A 38 20.71 -7.05 -8.49
CA GLU A 38 21.49 -6.38 -9.54
C GLU A 38 21.23 -4.87 -9.59
N SER A 39 19.99 -4.46 -9.30
CA SER A 39 19.61 -3.04 -9.21
C SER A 39 20.19 -2.34 -7.97
N GLY A 40 20.77 -3.09 -7.02
CA GLY A 40 21.41 -2.56 -5.82
C GLY A 40 20.49 -1.63 -5.01
N ALA A 41 20.95 -0.40 -4.76
CA ALA A 41 20.20 0.60 -3.99
C ALA A 41 18.87 1.00 -4.66
N TRP A 42 18.79 0.97 -5.98
CA TRP A 42 17.56 1.30 -6.72
C TRP A 42 16.50 0.22 -6.55
N GLY A 43 16.90 -1.06 -6.45
CA GLY A 43 15.99 -2.16 -6.15
C GLY A 43 15.36 -2.01 -4.76
N LEU A 44 16.18 -1.64 -3.77
CA LEU A 44 15.71 -1.38 -2.41
C LEU A 44 14.75 -0.18 -2.35
N LEU A 45 15.09 0.91 -3.05
CA LEU A 45 14.23 2.09 -3.13
C LEU A 45 12.89 1.77 -3.80
N ALA A 46 12.91 1.07 -4.94
CA ALA A 46 11.71 0.64 -5.65
C ALA A 46 10.82 -0.24 -4.77
N TYR A 47 11.40 -1.16 -4.02
CA TYR A 47 10.68 -1.97 -3.03
C TYR A 47 10.01 -1.10 -1.96
N VAL A 48 10.72 -0.15 -1.34
CA VAL A 48 10.16 0.72 -0.29
C VAL A 48 9.03 1.61 -0.84
N VAL A 49 9.20 2.15 -2.05
CA VAL A 49 8.18 2.95 -2.73
C VAL A 49 6.96 2.09 -3.03
N ALA A 50 7.14 0.89 -3.56
CA ALA A 50 6.06 -0.04 -3.83
C ALA A 50 5.31 -0.41 -2.54
N PHE A 51 6.02 -0.77 -1.47
CA PHE A 51 5.41 -1.04 -0.17
C PHE A 51 4.60 0.18 0.31
N THR A 52 5.18 1.37 0.24
CA THR A 52 4.52 2.61 0.69
C THR A 52 3.24 2.93 -0.09
N LEU A 53 3.27 2.80 -1.42
CA LEU A 53 2.18 3.27 -2.30
C LEU A 53 1.10 2.23 -2.57
N LEU A 54 1.38 0.93 -2.40
CA LEU A 54 0.39 -0.13 -2.70
C LEU A 54 -0.49 -0.49 -1.49
N GLN A 55 -0.17 -0.02 -0.28
CA GLN A 55 -1.01 -0.30 0.90
C GLN A 55 -2.42 0.33 0.83
N PRO A 56 -2.63 1.58 0.37
CA PRO A 56 -3.96 2.17 0.24
C PRO A 56 -4.90 1.41 -0.69
N VAL A 57 -4.34 0.67 -1.65
CA VAL A 57 -5.18 -0.13 -2.56
C VAL A 57 -5.64 -1.44 -1.92
N GLY A 58 -5.05 -1.88 -0.80
CA GLY A 58 -5.46 -3.09 -0.07
C GLY A 58 -4.46 -4.24 -0.16
N MET A 59 -3.25 -3.99 -0.67
CA MET A 59 -2.18 -4.99 -0.72
C MET A 59 -1.81 -5.43 0.70
N ALA A 60 -1.68 -6.73 0.96
CA ALA A 60 -1.29 -7.20 2.29
C ALA A 60 0.18 -6.84 2.58
N SER A 61 0.43 -6.09 3.67
CA SER A 61 1.79 -5.69 4.10
C SER A 61 2.73 -6.87 4.30
N HIS A 62 2.18 -8.03 4.64
CA HIS A 62 2.94 -9.24 4.95
C HIS A 62 3.67 -9.78 3.71
N LEU A 63 3.10 -9.57 2.52
CA LEU A 63 3.75 -9.94 1.25
C LEU A 63 5.08 -9.19 1.08
N PHE A 64 5.10 -7.90 1.40
CA PHE A 64 6.33 -7.11 1.33
C PHE A 64 7.35 -7.58 2.36
N VAL A 65 6.95 -7.76 3.62
CA VAL A 65 7.84 -8.20 4.70
C VAL A 65 8.47 -9.56 4.39
N VAL A 66 7.68 -10.53 3.92
CA VAL A 66 8.18 -11.85 3.52
C VAL A 66 9.12 -11.71 2.32
N THR A 67 8.76 -10.92 1.31
CA THR A 67 9.62 -10.67 0.14
C THR A 67 10.96 -10.07 0.56
N ALA A 68 10.96 -9.09 1.47
CA ALA A 68 12.20 -8.49 1.95
C ALA A 68 13.11 -9.49 2.67
N ALA A 69 12.54 -10.39 3.47
CA ALA A 69 13.28 -11.45 4.17
C ALA A 69 13.87 -12.51 3.21
N LEU A 70 13.26 -12.72 2.04
CA LEU A 70 13.75 -13.65 1.02
C LEU A 70 14.83 -13.02 0.13
N VAL A 71 14.76 -11.72 -0.11
CA VAL A 71 15.67 -11.02 -1.04
C VAL A 71 16.93 -10.53 -0.33
N TRP A 72 16.79 -9.86 0.81
CA TRP A 72 17.91 -9.18 1.49
C TRP A 72 18.29 -9.83 2.83
N SER A 73 19.46 -9.45 3.35
CA SER A 73 19.90 -9.87 4.69
C SER A 73 18.95 -9.38 5.78
N PRO A 74 18.88 -10.04 6.96
CA PRO A 74 17.89 -9.73 8.00
C PRO A 74 17.84 -8.26 8.40
N TRP A 75 18.99 -7.59 8.51
CA TRP A 75 19.04 -6.18 8.89
C TRP A 75 18.51 -5.25 7.81
N VAL A 76 18.85 -5.50 6.55
CA VAL A 76 18.34 -4.71 5.41
C VAL A 76 16.84 -4.95 5.25
N ALA A 77 16.41 -6.21 5.36
CA ALA A 77 15.01 -6.59 5.29
C ALA A 77 14.18 -5.90 6.39
N LEU A 78 14.68 -5.89 7.63
CA LEU A 78 14.05 -5.21 8.75
C LEU A 78 13.93 -3.71 8.50
N MET A 79 15.03 -3.04 8.14
CA MET A 79 15.03 -1.58 7.93
C MET A 79 14.12 -1.19 6.77
N ALA A 80 14.20 -1.89 5.64
CA ALA A 80 13.37 -1.62 4.47
C ALA A 80 11.88 -1.84 4.77
N SER A 81 11.55 -2.91 5.51
CA SER A 81 10.19 -3.19 5.93
C SER A 81 9.67 -2.15 6.92
N TRP A 82 10.51 -1.69 7.83
CA TRP A 82 10.14 -0.68 8.81
C TRP A 82 9.86 0.68 8.14
N VAL A 83 10.75 1.13 7.26
CA VAL A 83 10.56 2.36 6.47
C VAL A 83 9.33 2.25 5.58
N GLY A 84 9.18 1.12 4.88
CA GLY A 84 8.02 0.86 4.02
C GLY A 84 6.70 0.86 4.79
N ALA A 85 6.66 0.27 5.99
CA ALA A 85 5.46 0.24 6.83
C ALA A 85 5.07 1.63 7.35
N LEU A 86 6.05 2.43 7.79
CA LEU A 86 5.81 3.82 8.23
C LEU A 86 5.31 4.70 7.07
N GLY A 87 5.95 4.58 5.91
CA GLY A 87 5.54 5.26 4.68
C GLY A 87 4.12 4.86 4.30
N ALA A 88 3.84 3.56 4.26
CA ALA A 88 2.53 3.02 3.97
C ALA A 88 1.43 3.54 4.90
N GLY A 89 1.66 3.54 6.22
CA GLY A 89 0.71 4.07 7.19
C GLY A 89 0.40 5.54 6.93
N THR A 90 1.43 6.33 6.62
CA THR A 90 1.30 7.75 6.28
C THR A 90 0.48 7.95 5.01
N VAL A 91 0.79 7.22 3.94
CA VAL A 91 0.08 7.32 2.65
C VAL A 91 -1.35 6.81 2.77
N ALA A 92 -1.59 5.69 3.46
CA ALA A 92 -2.92 5.14 3.67
C ALA A 92 -3.79 6.09 4.49
N PHE A 93 -3.24 6.69 5.55
CA PHE A 93 -3.93 7.71 6.33
C PHE A 93 -4.24 8.94 5.47
N GLY A 94 -3.26 9.45 4.72
CA GLY A 94 -3.46 10.58 3.81
C GLY A 94 -4.54 10.30 2.76
N PHE A 95 -4.52 9.11 2.15
CA PHE A 95 -5.53 8.68 1.21
C PHE A 95 -6.93 8.62 1.86
N ALA A 96 -7.04 8.04 3.05
CA ALA A 96 -8.29 8.01 3.81
C ALA A 96 -8.79 9.42 4.17
N ARG A 97 -7.88 10.34 4.49
CA ARG A 97 -8.18 11.73 4.89
C ARG A 97 -8.63 12.61 3.74
N TYR A 98 -7.99 12.49 2.58
CA TYR A 98 -8.20 13.43 1.45
C TYR A 98 -9.03 12.82 0.31
N VAL A 99 -8.90 11.52 0.03
CA VAL A 99 -9.61 10.86 -1.07
C VAL A 99 -10.82 10.07 -0.56
N GLY A 100 -10.63 9.29 0.50
CA GLY A 100 -11.64 8.41 1.08
C GLY A 100 -12.56 9.06 2.11
N ARG A 101 -12.43 10.38 2.35
CA ARG A 101 -13.01 11.06 3.52
C ARG A 101 -14.49 10.74 3.73
N GLU A 102 -15.32 10.94 2.71
CA GLU A 102 -16.77 10.71 2.81
C GLU A 102 -17.11 9.25 3.13
N TRP A 103 -16.37 8.29 2.56
CA TRP A 103 -16.57 6.88 2.81
C TRP A 103 -16.20 6.50 4.25
N VAL A 104 -15.08 7.05 4.75
CA VAL A 104 -14.63 6.86 6.14
C VAL A 104 -15.65 7.47 7.11
N GLN A 105 -16.09 8.71 6.87
CA GLN A 105 -17.06 9.42 7.71
C GLN A 105 -18.38 8.65 7.87
N ARG A 106 -18.90 8.07 6.78
CA ARG A 106 -20.13 7.26 6.82
C ARG A 106 -19.99 5.98 7.65
N ARG A 107 -18.77 5.42 7.73
CA ARG A 107 -18.48 4.18 8.49
C ARG A 107 -17.88 4.46 9.86
N MET A 108 -17.65 5.72 10.20
CA MET A 108 -16.95 6.09 11.43
C MET A 108 -17.82 5.84 12.67
N PRO A 109 -17.33 5.07 13.65
CA PRO A 109 -17.99 4.84 14.93
C PRO A 109 -18.28 6.16 15.66
N PRO A 110 -19.38 6.26 16.43
CA PRO A 110 -19.75 7.48 17.16
C PRO A 110 -18.64 8.01 18.08
N LYS A 111 -17.87 7.09 18.71
CA LYS A 111 -16.76 7.42 19.62
C LYS A 111 -15.60 8.17 18.93
N LEU A 112 -15.44 8.00 17.62
CA LEU A 112 -14.34 8.62 16.85
C LEU A 112 -14.74 9.95 16.21
N ARG A 113 -16.04 10.23 16.06
CA ARG A 113 -16.52 11.49 15.46
C ARG A 113 -16.11 12.72 16.27
N GLY A 114 -16.22 12.65 17.59
CA GLY A 114 -15.83 13.77 18.46
C GLY A 114 -14.33 14.09 18.42
N TRP A 115 -13.48 13.11 18.11
CA TRP A 115 -12.04 13.35 17.90
C TRP A 115 -11.77 14.01 16.54
N ASP A 116 -12.48 13.61 15.49
CA ASP A 116 -12.35 14.22 14.16
C ASP A 116 -12.85 15.68 14.14
N GLU A 117 -13.93 15.99 14.86
CA GLU A 117 -14.44 17.35 15.03
C GLU A 117 -13.41 18.26 15.73
N ARG A 118 -12.76 17.77 16.80
CA ARG A 118 -11.69 18.50 17.50
C ARG A 118 -10.46 18.73 16.63
N LEU A 119 -10.12 17.78 15.75
CA LEU A 119 -9.03 17.91 14.79
C LEU A 119 -9.36 18.89 13.66
N ALA A 120 -10.64 19.03 13.29
CA ALA A 120 -11.08 19.96 12.26
C ALA A 120 -11.22 21.41 12.77
N ALA A 121 -11.37 21.61 14.08
CA ALA A 121 -11.46 22.92 14.73
C ALA A 121 -10.10 23.55 15.08
N ARG A 122 -8.99 22.86 14.77
CA ARG A 122 -7.61 23.38 14.87
C ARG A 122 -7.08 23.71 13.49
#